data_AF-A0A286C629-F1
#
_entry.id   AF-A0A286C629-F1
#
_cell.length_a   1.000
_cell.length_b   1.000
_cell.length_c   1.000
_cell.angle_alpha   90.00
_cell.angle_beta   90.00
_cell.angle_gamma   90.00
#
_symmetry.space_group_name_H-M   'P 1'
#
loop_
_entity.id
_entity.type
_entity.pdbx_description
1 polymer ?
#
loop_
_entity_poly.entity_id
_entity_poly.type
_entity_poly.pdbx_seq_one_letter_code
_entity_poly.pdbx_strand_id
1 'polypeptide(L)'
;MFDFAEANILVNLSIFAVAAVIVWFAGARITGYANAISSKTGIGQSTIGLLLLGGITSLPEIGVTVTSTATGAADMAVNNLFGSLAAQIAILAIVDQFIGRSALTSALPDPIVMLQGGLSILLLSIVAAGMVAGDTSVPGVSARALR
;
A
#
# COMPACT_ATOMS: atom_id res chain seq x y z
N MET A 1 18.17 -18.04 3.82
CA MET A 1 17.40 -16.85 4.24
C MET A 1 17.49 -16.79 5.75
N PHE A 2 17.69 -15.62 6.37
CA PHE A 2 17.71 -15.54 7.84
C PHE A 2 16.37 -16.05 8.38
N ASP A 3 16.40 -17.03 9.27
CA ASP A 3 15.17 -17.55 9.87
C ASP A 3 14.77 -16.66 11.04
N PHE A 4 13.79 -15.78 10.79
CA PHE A 4 13.27 -14.87 11.80
C PHE A 4 12.47 -15.59 12.89
N ALA A 5 12.04 -16.84 12.66
CA ALA A 5 11.26 -17.61 13.63
C ALA A 5 12.14 -18.14 14.79
N GLU A 6 13.43 -18.38 14.54
CA GLU A 6 14.37 -18.83 15.57
C GLU A 6 15.06 -17.68 16.32
N ALA A 7 14.96 -16.45 15.81
CA ALA A 7 15.59 -15.29 16.41
C ALA A 7 14.85 -14.77 17.66
N ASN A 8 15.60 -14.24 18.62
CA ASN A 8 15.02 -13.58 19.79
C ASN A 8 14.15 -12.38 19.36
N ILE A 9 13.00 -12.18 20.01
CA ILE A 9 12.09 -11.06 19.72
C ILE A 9 12.80 -9.70 19.74
N LEU A 10 13.78 -9.51 20.63
CA LEU A 10 14.57 -8.27 20.70
C LEU A 10 15.43 -8.05 19.45
N VAL A 11 15.98 -9.14 18.89
CA VAL A 11 16.75 -9.09 17.65
C VAL A 11 15.83 -8.73 16.48
N ASN A 12 14.69 -9.40 16.36
CA ASN A 12 13.70 -9.10 15.32
C ASN A 12 13.19 -7.64 15.41
N LEU A 13 12.92 -7.16 16.63
CA LEU A 13 12.51 -5.77 16.86
C LEU A 13 13.61 -4.77 16.46
N SER A 14 14.87 -5.08 16.78
CA SER A 14 16.00 -4.23 16.39
C SER A 14 16.18 -4.17 14.87
N ILE A 15 16.06 -5.30 14.17
CA ILE A 15 16.11 -5.37 12.71
C ILE A 15 14.97 -4.55 12.11
N PHE A 16 13.76 -4.71 12.63
CA PHE A 16 12.59 -3.94 12.21
C PHE A 16 12.80 -2.44 12.40
N ALA A 17 13.29 -2.00 13.57
CA ALA A 17 13.54 -0.59 13.84
C ALA A 17 14.60 0.01 12.89
N VAL A 18 15.69 -0.70 12.64
CA VAL A 18 16.73 -0.26 11.70
C VAL A 18 16.17 -0.17 10.28
N ALA A 19 15.42 -1.18 9.83
CA ALA A 19 14.78 -1.16 8.52
C ALA A 19 13.80 0.01 8.38
N ALA A 20 12.97 0.27 9.39
CA ALA A 20 12.03 1.39 9.41
C ALA A 20 12.75 2.74 9.28
N VAL A 21 13.86 2.94 9.99
CA VAL A 21 14.68 4.16 9.87
C VAL A 21 15.27 4.30 8.47
N ILE A 22 15.80 3.23 7.89
CA ILE A 22 16.35 3.25 6.53
C ILE A 22 15.25 3.64 5.51
N VAL A 23 14.08 3.02 5.60
CA VAL A 23 12.95 3.32 4.71
C VAL A 23 12.49 4.77 4.87
N TRP A 24 12.42 5.27 6.11
CA TRP A 24 12.09 6.68 6.38
C TRP A 24 13.08 7.63 5.70
N PHE A 25 14.38 7.40 5.89
CA PHE A 25 15.43 8.24 5.28
C PHE A 25 15.41 8.17 3.75
N ALA A 26 15.20 6.98 3.18
CA ALA A 26 15.09 6.79 1.75
C ALA A 26 13.87 7.55 1.19
N GLY A 27 12.71 7.42 1.84
CA GLY A 27 11.48 8.13 1.49
C GLY A 27 11.64 9.65 1.57
N ALA A 28 12.31 10.18 2.60
CA ALA A 28 12.54 11.61 2.73
C ALA A 28 13.46 12.19 1.63
N ARG A 29 14.43 11.41 1.14
CA ARG A 29 15.39 11.86 0.11
C ARG A 29 14.83 11.82 -1.31
N ILE A 30 13.81 11.01 -1.54
CA ILE A 30 13.32 10.73 -2.90
C ILE A 30 12.68 11.94 -3.58
N THR A 31 12.11 12.89 -2.81
CA THR A 31 11.57 14.14 -3.35
C THR A 31 12.68 15.01 -3.97
N GLY A 32 13.88 14.98 -3.40
CA GLY A 32 15.04 15.66 -3.99
C GLY A 32 15.47 15.01 -5.31
N TYR A 33 15.45 13.68 -5.37
CA TYR A 33 15.74 12.94 -6.61
C TYR A 33 14.65 13.16 -7.67
N ALA A 34 13.37 13.23 -7.28
CA ALA A 34 12.26 13.57 -8.17
C ALA A 34 12.51 14.89 -8.92
N ASN A 35 12.93 15.92 -8.19
CA ASN A 35 13.23 17.24 -8.76
C ASN A 35 14.43 17.18 -9.72
N ALA A 36 15.47 16.44 -9.36
CA ALA A 36 16.64 16.25 -10.21
C ALA A 36 16.34 15.45 -11.49
N ILE A 37 15.44 14.47 -11.42
CA ILE A 37 14.97 13.70 -12.58
C ILE A 37 14.14 14.60 -13.49
N SER A 38 13.24 15.42 -12.93
CA SER A 38 12.40 16.34 -13.69
C SER A 38 13.22 17.37 -14.45
N SER A 39 14.24 17.97 -13.80
CA SER A 39 15.10 18.96 -14.45
C SER A 39 15.95 18.37 -15.59
N LYS A 40 16.35 17.09 -15.49
CA LYS A 40 17.16 16.42 -16.52
C LYS A 40 16.35 15.83 -17.67
N THR A 41 15.13 15.37 -17.40
CA THR A 41 14.29 14.68 -18.39
C THR A 41 13.33 15.63 -19.13
N GLY A 42 13.10 16.83 -18.58
CA GLY A 42 12.11 17.77 -19.11
C GLY A 42 10.65 17.34 -18.87
N ILE A 43 10.42 16.22 -18.19
CA ILE A 43 9.08 15.77 -17.78
C ILE A 43 8.60 16.69 -16.66
N GLY A 44 7.34 17.13 -16.75
CA GLY A 44 6.71 17.99 -15.76
C GLY A 44 6.86 17.44 -14.34
N GLN A 45 7.20 18.33 -13.41
CA GLN A 45 7.48 17.98 -12.02
C GLN A 45 6.29 17.28 -11.35
N SER A 46 5.07 17.63 -11.74
CA SER A 46 3.82 17.00 -11.31
C SER A 46 3.72 15.53 -11.75
N THR A 47 4.08 15.21 -12.99
CA THR A 47 4.04 13.83 -13.52
C THR A 47 5.05 12.93 -12.82
N ILE A 48 6.29 13.40 -12.64
CA ILE A 48 7.32 12.65 -11.90
C ILE A 48 6.94 12.52 -10.43
N GLY A 49 6.42 13.59 -9.83
CA GLY A 49 5.91 13.58 -8.46
C GLY A 49 4.83 12.51 -8.27
N LEU A 50 3.86 12.43 -9.19
CA LEU A 50 2.78 11.44 -9.16
C LEU A 50 3.31 10.00 -9.28
N LEU A 51 4.17 9.74 -10.28
CA LEU A 51 4.74 8.42 -10.51
C LEU A 51 5.60 7.94 -9.34
N LEU A 52 6.46 8.82 -8.82
CA LEU A 52 7.31 8.49 -7.69
C LEU A 52 6.48 8.31 -6.43
N LEU A 53 5.53 9.21 -6.13
CA LEU A 53 4.66 9.10 -4.95
C LEU A 53 3.93 7.75 -4.94
N GLY A 54 3.27 7.39 -6.05
CA GLY A 54 2.58 6.09 -6.17
C GLY A 54 3.54 4.91 -6.07
N GLY A 55 4.72 5.00 -6.68
CA GLY A 55 5.75 3.96 -6.59
C GLY A 55 6.27 3.75 -5.16
N ILE A 56 6.53 4.85 -4.43
CA ILE A 56 7.04 4.81 -3.04
C ILE A 56 6.00 4.22 -2.10
N THR A 57 4.72 4.56 -2.27
CA THR A 57 3.65 4.04 -1.41
C THR A 57 3.43 2.54 -1.62
N SER A 58 3.64 2.04 -2.84
CA SER A 58 3.43 0.61 -3.16
C SER A 58 4.68 -0.27 -3.03
N LEU A 59 5.87 0.32 -2.99
CA LEU A 59 7.14 -0.41 -2.82
C LEU A 59 7.17 -1.32 -1.58
N PRO A 60 6.78 -0.84 -0.37
CA PRO A 60 6.71 -1.68 0.82
C PRO A 60 5.74 -2.84 0.66
N GLU A 61 4.58 -2.60 0.06
CA GLU A 61 3.54 -3.59 -0.15
C GLU A 61 4.01 -4.69 -1.09
N ILE A 62 4.68 -4.32 -2.19
CA ILE A 62 5.31 -5.26 -3.12
C ILE A 62 6.36 -6.09 -2.39
N GLY A 63 7.21 -5.48 -1.56
CA GLY A 63 8.21 -6.18 -0.77
C GLY A 63 7.60 -7.24 0.15
N VAL A 64 6.57 -6.88 0.92
CA VAL A 64 5.87 -7.82 1.81
C VAL A 64 5.18 -8.92 1.01
N THR A 65 4.47 -8.56 -0.06
CA THR A 65 3.72 -9.51 -0.91
C THR A 65 4.64 -10.53 -1.59
N VAL A 66 5.77 -10.08 -2.13
CA VAL A 66 6.77 -10.96 -2.77
C VAL A 66 7.40 -11.88 -1.73
N THR A 67 7.78 -11.36 -0.56
CA THR A 67 8.42 -12.17 0.50
C THR A 67 7.44 -13.17 1.13
N SER A 68 6.18 -12.80 1.36
CA SER A 68 5.16 -13.71 1.89
C SER A 68 4.79 -14.80 0.89
N THR A 69 4.69 -14.47 -0.41
CA THR A 69 4.44 -15.46 -1.45
C THR A 69 5.61 -16.43 -1.60
N ALA A 70 6.84 -15.90 -1.60
CA ALA A 70 8.06 -16.72 -1.71
C ALA A 70 8.28 -17.67 -0.51
N THR A 71 7.72 -17.34 0.65
CA THR A 71 7.77 -18.18 1.86
C THR A 71 6.59 -19.16 1.99
N GLY A 72 5.70 -19.22 0.99
CA GLY A 72 4.51 -20.07 1.03
C GLY A 72 3.38 -19.52 1.91
N ALA A 73 3.53 -18.30 2.44
CA ALA A 73 2.51 -17.61 3.23
C ALA A 73 1.59 -16.76 2.32
N ALA A 74 0.93 -17.42 1.36
CA ALA A 74 0.04 -16.75 0.41
C ALA A 74 -1.11 -16.01 1.10
N ASP A 75 -1.66 -16.57 2.19
CA ASP A 75 -2.70 -15.92 2.98
C ASP A 75 -2.22 -14.61 3.61
N MET A 76 -0.95 -14.52 4.02
CA MET A 76 -0.37 -13.26 4.51
C MET A 76 -0.21 -12.23 3.38
N ALA A 77 0.10 -12.67 2.16
CA ALA A 77 0.18 -11.79 0.99
C ALA A 77 -1.18 -11.12 0.72
N VAL A 78 -2.25 -11.93 0.73
CA VAL A 78 -3.63 -11.48 0.52
C VAL A 78 -4.08 -10.55 1.65
N ASN A 79 -3.84 -10.92 2.91
CA ASN A 79 -4.19 -10.10 4.06
C ASN A 79 -3.40 -8.77 4.10
N ASN A 80 -2.14 -8.76 3.65
CA ASN A 80 -1.35 -7.54 3.56
C ASN A 80 -1.96 -6.52 2.57
N LEU A 81 -2.39 -6.99 1.40
CA LEU A 81 -3.03 -6.14 0.39
C LEU A 81 -4.34 -5.54 0.91
N PHE A 82 -5.20 -6.36 1.52
CA PHE A 82 -6.49 -5.90 2.05
C PHE A 82 -6.34 -5.01 3.28
N GLY A 83 -5.44 -5.39 4.19
CA GLY A 83 -5.14 -4.62 5.38
C GLY A 83 -4.61 -3.23 5.04
N SER A 84 -3.72 -3.11 4.04
CA SER A 84 -3.19 -1.81 3.61
C SER A 84 -4.28 -0.91 3.01
N LEU A 85 -5.15 -1.45 2.15
CA LEU A 85 -6.28 -0.68 1.58
C LEU A 85 -7.25 -0.21 2.67
N ALA A 86 -7.59 -1.09 3.61
CA ALA A 86 -8.46 -0.75 4.74
C ALA A 86 -7.81 0.31 5.65
N ALA A 87 -6.51 0.19 5.94
CA ALA A 87 -5.76 1.15 6.74
C ALA A 87 -5.68 2.54 6.07
N GLN A 88 -5.44 2.60 4.76
CA GLN A 88 -5.44 3.87 4.02
C GLN A 88 -6.77 4.60 4.14
N ILE A 89 -7.90 3.90 3.95
CA ILE A 89 -9.24 4.49 4.09
C ILE A 89 -9.52 4.86 5.55
N ALA A 90 -9.17 4.01 6.51
CA ALA A 90 -9.39 4.27 7.93
C ALA A 90 -8.60 5.50 8.40
N ILE A 91 -7.35 5.65 7.99
CA ILE A 91 -6.53 6.82 8.30
C ILE A 91 -7.16 8.07 7.68
N LEU A 92 -7.58 8.03 6.41
CA LEU A 92 -8.26 9.16 5.79
C LEU A 92 -9.54 9.55 6.53
N ALA A 93 -10.36 8.57 6.91
CA ALA A 93 -11.60 8.79 7.67
C ALA A 93 -11.32 9.41 9.05
N ILE A 94 -10.28 8.94 9.74
CA ILE A 94 -9.82 9.52 11.02
C ILE A 94 -9.38 10.97 10.81
N VAL A 95 -8.53 11.22 9.82
CA VAL A 95 -8.01 12.56 9.54
C VAL A 95 -9.14 13.53 9.17
N ASP A 96 -10.11 13.10 8.35
CA ASP A 96 -11.31 13.88 8.01
C ASP A 96 -12.12 14.25 9.26
N GLN A 97 -12.28 13.30 10.19
CA GLN A 97 -12.99 13.53 11.46
C GLN A 97 -12.32 14.59 12.34
N PHE A 98 -10.98 14.64 12.37
CA PHE A 98 -10.23 15.58 13.20
C PHE A 98 -10.09 16.98 12.57
N ILE A 99 -10.12 17.11 11.24
CA ILE A 99 -9.93 18.40 10.54
C ILE A 99 -11.20 19.27 10.53
N GLY A 100 -12.38 18.68 10.75
CA GLY A 100 -13.56 19.36 11.30
C GLY A 100 -14.17 20.53 10.51
N ARG A 101 -13.74 20.83 9.26
CA ARG A 101 -14.29 21.97 8.49
C ARG A 101 -14.80 21.68 7.09
N SER A 102 -14.39 20.58 6.49
CA SER A 102 -15.04 19.86 5.39
C SER A 102 -14.15 18.64 5.13
N ALA A 103 -14.64 17.58 4.49
CA ALA A 103 -13.77 16.45 4.12
C ALA A 103 -12.54 17.00 3.37
N LEU A 104 -11.32 16.49 3.60
CA LEU A 104 -10.11 16.94 2.90
C LEU A 104 -10.30 16.93 1.37
N THR A 105 -11.13 16.01 0.89
CA THR A 105 -11.65 15.86 -0.48
C THR A 105 -12.30 17.13 -1.06
N SER A 106 -12.73 18.05 -0.20
CA SER A 106 -13.40 19.31 -0.55
C SER A 106 -12.57 20.55 -0.22
N ALA A 107 -11.55 20.43 0.64
CA ALA A 107 -10.64 21.51 1.00
C ALA A 107 -9.40 21.60 0.06
N LEU A 108 -9.02 20.48 -0.56
CA LEU A 108 -7.98 20.39 -1.57
C LEU A 108 -8.58 19.72 -2.81
N PRO A 109 -9.20 20.48 -3.74
CA PRO A 109 -9.68 19.94 -5.01
C PRO A 109 -8.48 19.67 -5.92
N ASP A 110 -7.63 18.73 -5.54
CA ASP A 110 -6.68 18.11 -6.44
C ASP A 110 -7.40 16.89 -7.05
N PRO A 111 -7.75 16.91 -8.35
CA PRO A 111 -8.51 15.85 -9.01
C PRO A 111 -7.89 14.46 -8.81
N ILE A 112 -6.57 14.42 -8.61
CA ILE A 112 -5.80 13.19 -8.40
C ILE A 112 -6.16 12.52 -7.06
N VAL A 113 -6.25 13.30 -5.98
CA VAL A 113 -6.54 12.76 -4.63
C VAL A 113 -7.98 12.24 -4.56
N MET A 114 -8.92 12.95 -5.20
CA MET A 114 -10.32 12.51 -5.27
C MET A 114 -10.48 11.23 -6.09
N LEU A 115 -9.79 11.14 -7.23
CA LEU A 115 -9.80 9.94 -8.07
C LEU A 115 -9.15 8.75 -7.36
N GLN A 116 -8.03 8.95 -6.68
CA GLN A 116 -7.34 7.90 -5.92
C GLN A 116 -8.21 7.39 -4.75
N GLY A 117 -8.83 8.30 -3.99
CA GLY A 117 -9.76 7.94 -2.92
C GLY A 117 -10.98 7.18 -3.46
N GLY A 118 -11.57 7.65 -4.55
CA GLY A 118 -12.71 7.01 -5.21
C GLY A 118 -12.37 5.60 -5.73
N LEU A 119 -11.23 5.43 -6.39
CA LEU A 119 -10.75 4.13 -6.85
C LEU A 119 -10.48 3.19 -5.68
N SER A 120 -9.88 3.69 -4.59
CA SER A 120 -9.60 2.88 -3.39
C SER A 120 -10.88 2.39 -2.74
N ILE A 121 -11.90 3.25 -2.61
CA ILE A 121 -13.22 2.88 -2.07
C ILE A 121 -13.90 1.85 -2.99
N LEU A 122 -13.85 2.05 -4.31
CA LEU A 122 -14.43 1.11 -5.27
C LEU A 122 -13.76 -0.27 -5.19
N LEU A 123 -12.42 -0.32 -5.18
CA LEU A 123 -11.67 -1.56 -5.05
C LEU A 123 -11.98 -2.27 -3.73
N LEU A 124 -12.00 -1.54 -2.61
CA LEU A 124 -12.31 -2.11 -1.31
C LEU A 124 -13.76 -2.62 -1.24
N SER A 125 -14.69 -1.96 -1.93
CA SER A 125 -16.09 -2.41 -2.03
C SER A 125 -16.22 -3.71 -2.83
N ILE A 126 -15.49 -3.84 -3.95
CA ILE A 126 -15.44 -5.08 -4.74
C ILE A 126 -14.86 -6.23 -3.90
N VAL A 127 -13.79 -5.95 -3.15
CA VAL A 127 -13.17 -6.92 -2.25
C VAL A 127 -14.13 -7.35 -1.14
N ALA A 128 -14.76 -6.39 -0.46
CA ALA A 128 -15.72 -6.68 0.60
C ALA A 128 -16.90 -7.49 0.06
N ALA A 129 -17.39 -7.17 -1.14
CA ALA A 129 -18.41 -7.96 -1.82
C ALA A 129 -17.93 -9.39 -2.12
N GLY A 130 -16.69 -9.58 -2.57
CA GLY A 130 -16.09 -10.90 -2.78
C GLY A 130 -15.95 -11.71 -1.49
N MET A 131 -15.59 -11.07 -0.37
CA MET A 131 -15.51 -11.70 0.94
C MET A 131 -16.90 -12.13 1.46
N VAL A 132 -17.92 -11.30 1.26
CA VAL A 132 -19.32 -11.60 1.65
C VAL A 132 -19.95 -12.65 0.75
N ALA A 133 -19.67 -12.63 -0.55
CA ALA A 133 -20.16 -13.62 -1.50
C ALA A 133 -19.61 -15.03 -1.20
N GLY A 134 -18.43 -15.13 -0.58
CA GLY A 134 -17.75 -16.40 -0.34
C GLY A 134 -17.33 -17.08 -1.66
N ASP A 135 -16.88 -18.34 -1.57
CA ASP A 135 -16.46 -19.14 -2.73
C ASP A 135 -17.66 -19.51 -3.61
N THR A 136 -18.19 -18.53 -4.34
CA THR A 136 -19.16 -18.77 -5.40
C THR A 136 -18.40 -19.37 -6.57
N SER A 137 -18.78 -20.60 -6.92
CA SER A 137 -18.21 -21.33 -8.04
C SER A 137 -18.46 -20.57 -9.34
N VAL A 138 -17.50 -19.74 -9.76
CA VAL A 138 -17.48 -19.14 -11.08
C VAL A 138 -17.27 -20.28 -12.08
N PRO A 139 -18.10 -20.41 -13.14
CA PRO A 139 -17.90 -21.44 -14.16
C PRO A 139 -16.51 -21.25 -14.79
N GLY A 140 -15.57 -22.14 -14.49
CA GLY A 140 -14.20 -22.13 -15.04
C GLY A 140 -13.07 -21.71 -14.09
N VAL A 141 -13.37 -21.22 -12.88
CA VAL A 141 -12.35 -20.87 -11.87
C VAL A 141 -12.79 -21.42 -10.53
N SER A 142 -12.69 -22.73 -10.32
CA SER A 142 -12.94 -23.33 -9.01
C SER A 142 -11.63 -23.86 -8.43
N ALA A 143 -11.24 -23.36 -7.26
CA ALA A 143 -10.12 -23.85 -6.45
C ALA A 143 -10.36 -25.24 -5.83
N ARG A 144 -11.41 -25.94 -6.27
CA ARG A 144 -11.81 -27.26 -5.78
C ARG A 144 -11.01 -28.43 -6.39
N ALA A 145 -10.06 -28.16 -7.28
CA ALA A 145 -9.28 -29.20 -7.97
C ALA A 145 -8.07 -29.74 -7.16
N LEU A 146 -7.82 -29.25 -5.94
CA LEU A 146 -6.66 -29.67 -5.12
C LEU A 146 -7.01 -30.10 -3.69
N ARG A 147 -8.26 -30.52 -3.43
CA ARG A 147 -8.58 -31.32 -2.23
C ARG A 147 -8.71 -32.79 -2.59
#